data_AF-A0A377ZDI4-F1
#
_entry.id   AF-A0A377ZDI4-F1
#
_cell.length_a   1.000
_cell.length_b   1.000
_cell.length_c   1.000
_cell.angle_alpha   90.00
_cell.angle_beta   90.00
_cell.angle_gamma   90.00
#
_symmetry.space_group_name_H-M   'P 1'
#
loop_
_entity.id
_entity.type
_entity.pdbx_description
1 polymer ?
#
loop_
_entity_poly.entity_id
_entity_poly.type
_entity_poly.pdbx_seq_one_letter_code
_entity_poly.pdbx_strand_id
1 'polypeptide(L)'
;MSSIQALLQLYAAGVALPWADLLAGDGQRIAAPCYPFDTERYWKERVSPACEPADAALSAGLEVASRAATALDLPRLEALKQCATRLHAIYVDQLVQRCTGDAIENGVDAMTIMRRGRLLPRYQQLLQRLLNNCVVDGDYRCTDGRYVRARPIEHQQRESLLTELAGYCEGFQAIPDTIARAGDRLYEMMSGAEEPVAIIFPQSASDGVEVLYQEFSFGRYFNQIAAGVLRGIVQTRQPRQPLRILAVGGGTGGTTAWLLPELNGVPALEYHFTDISALFTRRAQQKFADYDFVKYSELDLEKEAQSQGFQAQSYDLIVAANVIHATRHIGRTAR
;
A
#
# COMPACT_ATOMS: atom_id res chain seq x y z
N MET A 1 24.76 27.85 -32.83
CA MET A 1 24.24 27.20 -31.61
C MET A 1 24.26 25.71 -31.84
N SER A 2 24.87 24.92 -30.96
CA SER A 2 24.83 23.46 -31.11
C SER A 2 23.41 22.94 -30.93
N SER A 3 23.07 21.81 -31.57
CA SER A 3 21.76 21.16 -31.47
C SER A 3 21.32 20.93 -30.02
N ILE A 4 22.28 20.60 -29.14
CA ILE A 4 22.07 20.40 -27.71
C ILE A 4 21.63 21.70 -27.01
N GLN A 5 22.20 22.85 -27.38
CA GLN A 5 21.87 24.13 -26.75
C GLN A 5 20.44 24.57 -27.06
N ALA A 6 19.95 24.29 -28.27
CA ALA A 6 18.56 24.55 -28.65
C ALA A 6 17.57 23.65 -27.89
N LEU A 7 17.90 22.37 -27.71
CA LEU A 7 17.09 21.43 -26.93
C LEU A 7 16.99 21.85 -25.45
N LEU A 8 18.08 22.34 -24.86
CA LEU A 8 18.09 22.84 -23.48
C LEU A 8 17.21 24.10 -23.32
N GLN A 9 17.22 25.00 -24.29
CA GLN A 9 16.35 26.19 -24.26
C GLN A 9 14.87 25.82 -24.36
N LEU A 10 14.51 24.86 -25.22
CA LEU A 10 13.14 24.37 -25.34
C LEU A 10 12.67 23.66 -24.06
N TYR A 11 13.54 22.87 -23.43
CA TYR A 11 13.24 22.25 -22.14
C TYR A 11 13.01 23.28 -21.03
N ALA A 12 13.87 24.29 -20.92
CA ALA A 12 13.74 25.36 -19.94
C ALA A 12 12.45 26.19 -20.16
N ALA A 13 11.98 26.27 -21.40
CA ALA A 13 10.69 26.88 -21.75
C ALA A 13 9.48 25.97 -21.47
N GLY A 14 9.68 24.78 -20.86
CA GLY A 14 8.61 23.87 -20.47
C GLY A 14 8.10 22.95 -21.59
N VAL A 15 8.81 22.89 -22.72
CA VAL A 15 8.43 22.01 -23.83
C VAL A 15 8.77 20.56 -23.48
N ALA A 16 7.77 19.67 -23.60
CA ALA A 16 7.97 18.24 -23.46
C ALA A 16 8.76 17.72 -24.68
N LEU A 17 9.98 17.24 -24.44
CA LEU A 17 10.87 16.74 -25.49
C LEU A 17 11.02 15.21 -25.41
N PRO A 18 11.05 14.50 -26.55
CA PRO A 18 11.22 13.05 -26.61
C PRO A 18 12.70 12.67 -26.37
N TRP A 19 13.16 12.80 -25.13
CA TRP A 19 14.57 12.65 -24.76
C TRP A 19 15.18 11.30 -25.13
N ALA A 20 14.39 10.22 -25.09
CA ALA A 20 14.85 8.88 -25.45
C ALA A 20 15.26 8.77 -26.93
N ASP A 21 14.58 9.52 -27.80
CA ASP A 21 14.87 9.54 -29.24
C ASP A 21 15.96 10.56 -29.57
N LEU A 22 16.02 11.67 -28.82
CA LEU A 22 16.96 12.77 -29.03
C LEU A 22 18.37 12.49 -28.49
N LEU A 23 18.49 11.66 -27.46
CA LEU A 23 19.75 11.25 -26.85
C LEU A 23 19.82 9.72 -26.91
N ALA A 24 20.28 9.19 -28.05
CA ALA A 24 20.49 7.76 -28.22
C ALA A 24 21.57 7.25 -27.25
N GLY A 25 21.14 6.66 -26.14
CA GLY A 25 22.02 6.07 -25.12
C GLY A 25 21.25 5.20 -24.13
N ASP A 26 21.93 4.23 -23.55
CA ASP A 26 21.47 3.30 -22.51
C ASP A 26 21.56 3.90 -21.09
N GLY A 27 21.64 5.23 -21.00
CA GLY A 27 21.86 5.95 -19.76
C GLY A 27 20.63 5.97 -18.85
N GLN A 28 20.86 5.83 -17.55
CA GLN A 28 19.82 6.02 -16.52
C GLN A 28 19.66 7.52 -16.24
N ARG A 29 18.41 7.99 -16.12
CA ARG A 29 18.10 9.35 -15.65
C ARG A 29 18.61 9.53 -14.23
N ILE A 30 19.49 10.51 -14.03
CA ILE A 30 19.90 10.98 -12.70
C ILE A 30 19.36 12.39 -12.49
N ALA A 31 18.90 12.70 -11.28
CA ALA A 31 18.51 14.05 -10.93
C ALA A 31 19.77 14.94 -10.89
N ALA A 32 19.74 16.07 -11.60
CA ALA A 32 20.77 17.09 -11.41
C ALA A 32 20.49 17.84 -10.10
N PRO A 33 21.53 18.25 -9.34
CA PRO A 33 21.33 19.01 -8.12
C PRO A 33 20.57 20.30 -8.42
N CYS A 34 19.45 20.52 -7.74
CA CYS A 34 18.62 21.71 -7.90
C CYS A 34 19.08 22.89 -7.03
N TYR A 35 20.17 22.74 -6.26
CA TYR A 35 20.64 23.73 -5.30
C TYR A 35 22.17 23.93 -5.39
N PRO A 36 22.67 25.15 -5.66
CA PRO A 36 24.08 25.41 -5.96
C PRO A 36 25.05 25.31 -4.77
N PHE A 37 24.55 25.08 -3.54
CA PHE A 37 25.39 24.85 -2.34
C PHE A 37 25.30 23.41 -1.83
N ASP A 38 24.70 22.51 -2.60
CA ASP A 38 24.63 21.10 -2.24
C ASP A 38 26.02 20.46 -2.32
N THR A 39 26.46 19.85 -1.22
CA THR A 39 27.77 19.20 -1.11
C THR A 39 27.73 17.70 -1.42
N GLU A 40 26.55 17.14 -1.70
CA GLU A 40 26.42 15.74 -2.12
C GLU A 40 27.12 15.51 -3.48
N ARG A 41 28.01 14.51 -3.51
CA ARG A 41 28.69 14.07 -4.73
C ARG A 41 27.84 13.03 -5.43
N TYR A 42 27.16 13.42 -6.51
CA TYR A 42 26.39 12.51 -7.35
C TYR A 42 27.29 11.79 -8.37
N TRP A 43 28.04 10.77 -7.93
CA TRP A 43 28.74 9.84 -8.84
C TRP A 43 27.91 8.57 -9.07
N LYS A 44 27.97 7.98 -10.27
CA LYS A 44 27.54 6.60 -10.50
C LYS A 44 28.60 5.68 -9.88
N GLU A 45 28.37 5.20 -8.67
CA GLU A 45 29.24 4.20 -8.06
C GLU A 45 29.25 2.93 -8.93
N ARG A 46 30.45 2.47 -9.31
CA ARG A 46 30.61 1.13 -9.89
C ARG A 46 30.38 0.13 -8.78
N VAL A 47 29.22 -0.51 -8.77
CA VAL A 47 28.97 -1.69 -7.95
C VAL A 47 29.82 -2.83 -8.52
N SER A 48 30.85 -3.25 -7.79
CA SER A 48 31.53 -4.52 -8.04
C SER A 48 30.53 -5.67 -7.83
N PRO A 49 30.50 -6.71 -8.68
CA PRO A 49 29.64 -7.86 -8.44
C PRO A 49 30.24 -8.67 -7.29
N ALA A 50 29.85 -8.35 -6.07
CA ALA A 50 29.96 -9.28 -4.96
C ALA A 50 28.85 -10.32 -5.18
N CYS A 51 29.22 -11.52 -5.64
CA CYS A 51 28.32 -12.66 -5.64
C CYS A 51 28.09 -13.04 -4.17
N GLU A 52 26.99 -12.56 -3.59
CA GLU A 52 26.67 -12.68 -2.16
C GLU A 52 25.29 -13.32 -1.95
N PRO A 53 25.03 -13.94 -0.77
CA PRO A 53 23.81 -14.69 -0.42
C PRO A 53 22.46 -14.03 -0.74
N ALA A 54 22.44 -12.71 -0.98
CA ALA A 54 21.29 -11.99 -1.53
C ALA A 54 20.76 -12.61 -2.84
N ASP A 55 21.62 -13.13 -3.71
CA ASP A 55 21.19 -13.76 -4.97
C ASP A 55 20.42 -15.06 -4.74
N ALA A 56 20.85 -15.89 -3.78
CA ALA A 56 20.19 -17.16 -3.48
C ALA A 56 18.85 -16.96 -2.76
N ALA A 57 18.79 -16.02 -1.80
CA ALA A 57 17.56 -15.64 -1.13
C ALA A 57 16.54 -15.05 -2.12
N LEU A 58 16.99 -14.15 -3.01
CA LEU A 58 16.15 -13.57 -4.04
C LEU A 58 15.70 -14.62 -5.06
N SER A 59 16.59 -15.54 -5.46
CA SER A 59 16.27 -16.65 -6.36
C SER A 59 15.15 -17.54 -5.79
N ALA A 60 15.23 -17.91 -4.51
CA ALA A 60 14.18 -18.69 -3.85
C ALA A 60 12.82 -17.96 -3.84
N GLY A 61 12.83 -16.63 -3.65
CA GLY A 61 11.64 -15.79 -3.78
C GLY A 61 11.08 -15.75 -5.19
N LEU A 62 11.94 -15.59 -6.20
CA LEU A 62 11.58 -15.56 -7.63
C LEU A 62 10.98 -16.89 -8.12
N GLU A 63 11.52 -18.01 -7.66
CA GLU A 63 10.97 -19.34 -7.94
C GLU A 63 9.54 -19.47 -7.38
N VAL A 64 9.34 -19.04 -6.13
CA VAL A 64 8.00 -19.03 -5.52
C VAL A 64 7.06 -18.09 -6.27
N ALA A 65 7.51 -16.88 -6.63
CA ALA A 65 6.72 -15.92 -7.39
C ALA A 65 6.26 -16.50 -8.73
N SER A 66 7.17 -17.16 -9.46
CA SER A 66 6.89 -17.76 -10.76
C SER A 66 5.89 -18.91 -10.64
N ARG A 67 6.05 -19.77 -9.63
CA ARG A 67 5.14 -20.88 -9.38
C ARG A 67 3.76 -20.39 -8.92
N ALA A 68 3.70 -19.50 -7.94
CA ALA A 68 2.47 -18.99 -7.37
C ALA A 68 1.66 -18.16 -8.38
N ALA A 69 2.32 -17.49 -9.32
CA ALA A 69 1.65 -16.74 -10.38
C ALA A 69 0.75 -17.62 -11.27
N THR A 70 1.09 -18.92 -11.42
CA THR A 70 0.26 -19.84 -12.23
C THR A 70 -1.10 -20.16 -11.59
N ALA A 71 -1.23 -19.94 -10.28
CA ALA A 71 -2.48 -20.12 -9.55
C ALA A 71 -3.34 -18.84 -9.50
N LEU A 72 -2.86 -17.70 -10.05
CA LEU A 72 -3.61 -16.46 -10.08
C LEU A 72 -4.60 -16.45 -11.25
N ASP A 73 -5.88 -16.34 -10.93
CA ASP A 73 -6.93 -16.06 -11.90
C ASP A 73 -6.97 -14.55 -12.21
N LEU A 74 -6.10 -14.11 -13.12
CA LEU A 74 -5.98 -12.69 -13.51
C LEU A 74 -7.28 -12.12 -14.09
N PRO A 75 -8.01 -12.81 -14.99
CA PRO A 75 -9.30 -12.32 -15.48
C PRO A 75 -10.31 -12.04 -14.37
N ARG A 76 -10.43 -12.94 -13.39
CA ARG A 76 -11.31 -12.71 -12.23
C ARG A 76 -10.86 -11.51 -11.39
N LEU A 77 -9.56 -11.36 -11.16
CA LEU A 77 -9.03 -10.24 -10.37
C LEU A 77 -9.24 -8.90 -11.08
N GLU A 78 -9.15 -8.86 -12.41
CA GLU A 78 -9.49 -7.68 -13.20
C GLU A 78 -11.00 -7.39 -13.14
N ALA A 79 -11.87 -8.41 -13.22
CA ALA A 79 -13.32 -8.24 -13.06
C ALA A 79 -13.69 -7.72 -11.65
N LEU A 80 -13.04 -8.23 -10.61
CA LEU A 80 -13.18 -7.74 -9.23
C LEU A 80 -12.82 -6.26 -9.13
N LYS A 81 -11.67 -5.87 -9.70
CA LYS A 81 -11.21 -4.48 -9.72
C LYS A 81 -12.22 -3.58 -10.45
N GLN A 82 -12.75 -4.02 -11.59
CA GLN A 82 -13.76 -3.28 -12.35
C GLN A 82 -15.06 -3.08 -11.55
N CYS A 83 -15.51 -4.10 -10.82
CA CYS A 83 -16.66 -3.97 -9.93
C CYS A 83 -16.39 -2.96 -8.81
N ALA A 84 -15.23 -3.04 -8.16
CA ALA A 84 -14.83 -2.12 -7.10
C ALA A 84 -14.71 -0.67 -7.61
N THR A 85 -14.17 -0.46 -8.81
CA THR A 85 -14.10 0.86 -9.47
C THR A 85 -15.49 1.45 -9.73
N ARG A 86 -16.43 0.65 -10.25
CA ARG A 86 -17.81 1.12 -10.49
C ARG A 86 -18.54 1.45 -9.19
N LEU A 87 -18.36 0.63 -8.15
CA LEU A 87 -18.90 0.91 -6.81
C LEU A 87 -18.29 2.18 -6.22
N HIS A 88 -16.98 2.38 -6.35
CA HIS A 88 -16.29 3.61 -5.95
C HIS A 88 -16.93 4.84 -6.60
N ALA A 89 -17.17 4.82 -7.92
CA ALA A 89 -17.82 5.92 -8.63
C ALA A 89 -19.23 6.20 -8.09
N ILE A 90 -20.03 5.17 -7.82
CA ILE A 90 -21.38 5.31 -7.24
C ILE A 90 -21.30 5.99 -5.87
N TYR A 91 -20.47 5.49 -4.94
CA TYR A 91 -20.39 6.04 -3.59
C TYR A 91 -19.84 7.46 -3.54
N VAL A 92 -18.83 7.76 -4.36
CA VAL A 92 -18.28 9.12 -4.47
C VAL A 92 -19.32 10.06 -5.06
N ASP A 93 -20.02 9.66 -6.11
CA ASP A 93 -21.05 10.49 -6.73
C ASP A 93 -22.24 10.73 -5.78
N GLN A 94 -22.66 9.73 -5.00
CA GLN A 94 -23.66 9.91 -3.93
C GLN A 94 -23.21 10.92 -2.87
N LEU A 95 -21.96 10.83 -2.40
CA LEU A 95 -21.37 11.80 -1.48
C LEU A 95 -21.42 13.21 -2.07
N VAL A 96 -20.97 13.37 -3.32
CA VAL A 96 -20.90 14.66 -4.01
C VAL A 96 -22.30 15.24 -4.21
N GLN A 97 -23.25 14.44 -4.74
CA GLN A 97 -24.64 14.85 -4.92
C GLN A 97 -25.28 15.29 -3.59
N ARG A 98 -25.04 14.55 -2.50
CA ARG A 98 -25.52 14.94 -1.16
C ARG A 98 -24.94 16.27 -0.69
N CYS A 99 -23.70 16.57 -1.05
CA CYS A 99 -23.03 17.81 -0.66
C CYS A 99 -23.41 19.00 -1.55
N THR A 100 -23.63 18.81 -2.86
CA THR A 100 -23.71 19.92 -3.82
C THR A 100 -25.02 19.99 -4.60
N GLY A 101 -25.85 18.94 -4.58
CA GLY A 101 -27.03 18.80 -5.43
C GLY A 101 -26.65 18.88 -6.91
N ASP A 102 -27.50 19.53 -7.70
CA ASP A 102 -27.29 19.69 -9.15
C ASP A 102 -26.12 20.62 -9.52
N ALA A 103 -25.47 21.27 -8.53
CA ALA A 103 -24.34 22.14 -8.81
C ALA A 103 -23.15 21.39 -9.42
N ILE A 104 -23.04 20.07 -9.20
CA ILE A 104 -22.00 19.23 -9.82
C ILE A 104 -22.03 19.27 -11.36
N GLU A 105 -23.20 19.44 -11.96
CA GLU A 105 -23.36 19.51 -13.42
C GLU A 105 -22.71 20.76 -14.02
N ASN A 106 -22.53 21.81 -13.21
CA ASN A 106 -21.92 23.09 -13.62
C ASN A 106 -20.46 23.24 -13.17
N GLY A 107 -19.89 22.22 -12.53
CA GLY A 107 -18.51 22.22 -12.06
C GLY A 107 -18.34 22.74 -10.64
N VAL A 108 -17.84 21.89 -9.75
CA VAL A 108 -17.57 22.24 -8.33
C VAL A 108 -16.14 21.90 -7.96
N ASP A 109 -15.49 22.78 -7.21
CA ASP A 109 -14.19 22.46 -6.60
C ASP A 109 -14.37 21.66 -5.29
N ALA A 110 -13.32 20.97 -4.87
CA ALA A 110 -13.34 20.15 -3.66
C ALA A 110 -13.66 20.98 -2.40
N MET A 111 -13.22 22.24 -2.34
CA MET A 111 -13.49 23.12 -1.20
C MET A 111 -14.98 23.45 -1.07
N THR A 112 -15.67 23.63 -2.20
CA THR A 112 -17.11 23.87 -2.28
C THR A 112 -17.88 22.63 -1.82
N ILE A 113 -17.47 21.43 -2.25
CA ILE A 113 -18.05 20.16 -1.77
C ILE A 113 -17.90 20.07 -0.25
N MET A 114 -16.69 20.27 0.28
CA MET A 114 -16.40 20.23 1.72
C MET A 114 -17.27 21.22 2.51
N ARG A 115 -17.35 22.47 2.07
CA ARG A 115 -18.11 23.53 2.75
C ARG A 115 -19.60 23.27 2.75
N ARG A 116 -20.18 22.90 1.61
CA ARG A 116 -21.62 22.64 1.51
C ARG A 116 -22.03 21.37 2.25
N GLY A 117 -21.21 20.33 2.15
CA GLY A 117 -21.42 19.05 2.85
C GLY A 117 -21.12 19.08 4.35
N ARG A 118 -20.50 20.17 4.85
CA ARG A 118 -19.96 20.27 6.22
C ARG A 118 -18.99 19.12 6.55
N LEU A 119 -18.17 18.74 5.58
CA LEU A 119 -17.17 17.70 5.74
C LEU A 119 -16.00 18.21 6.58
N LEU A 120 -15.41 17.34 7.42
CA LEU A 120 -14.31 17.72 8.29
C LEU A 120 -13.05 18.04 7.48
N PRO A 121 -12.33 19.15 7.75
CA PRO A 121 -11.15 19.58 7.00
C PRO A 121 -10.06 18.52 6.83
N ARG A 122 -9.93 17.60 7.81
CA ARG A 122 -8.98 16.48 7.77
C ARG A 122 -9.14 15.57 6.54
N TYR A 123 -10.33 15.55 5.92
CA TYR A 123 -10.62 14.71 4.76
C TYR A 123 -10.42 15.39 3.40
N GLN A 124 -9.90 16.62 3.35
CA GLN A 124 -9.68 17.33 2.09
C GLN A 124 -8.86 16.51 1.09
N GLN A 125 -7.73 15.93 1.54
CA GLN A 125 -6.87 15.12 0.67
C GLN A 125 -7.56 13.83 0.20
N LEU A 126 -8.30 13.18 1.09
CA LEU A 126 -9.08 11.99 0.76
C LEU A 126 -10.15 12.31 -0.29
N LEU A 127 -10.95 13.37 -0.09
CA LEU A 127 -11.96 13.79 -1.06
C LEU A 127 -11.34 14.02 -2.44
N GLN A 128 -10.25 14.78 -2.50
CA GLN A 128 -9.55 15.05 -3.76
C GLN A 128 -9.08 13.75 -4.43
N ARG A 129 -8.55 12.79 -3.65
CA ARG A 129 -8.12 11.49 -4.17
C ARG A 129 -9.30 10.68 -4.71
N LEU A 130 -10.41 10.63 -3.98
CA LEU A 130 -11.62 9.92 -4.41
C LEU A 130 -12.16 10.48 -5.74
N LEU A 131 -12.24 11.81 -5.86
CA LEU A 131 -12.65 12.50 -7.07
C LEU A 131 -11.66 12.30 -8.23
N ASN A 132 -10.36 12.36 -7.97
CA ASN A 132 -9.33 12.13 -8.99
C ASN A 132 -9.37 10.71 -9.54
N ASN A 133 -9.69 9.70 -8.72
CA ASN A 133 -9.90 8.35 -9.21
C ASN A 133 -11.09 8.31 -10.19
N CYS A 134 -12.21 8.96 -9.86
CA CYS A 134 -13.34 9.08 -10.79
C CYS A 134 -12.97 9.83 -12.09
N VAL A 135 -11.99 10.74 -12.06
CA VAL A 135 -11.48 11.39 -13.28
C VAL A 135 -10.65 10.43 -14.11
N VAL A 136 -9.77 9.64 -13.49
CA VAL A 136 -8.96 8.61 -14.16
C VAL A 136 -9.85 7.56 -14.82
N ASP A 137 -10.93 7.16 -14.16
CA ASP A 137 -11.87 6.14 -14.65
C ASP A 137 -12.91 6.70 -15.64
N GLY A 138 -12.87 8.03 -15.91
CA GLY A 138 -13.71 8.69 -16.90
C GLY A 138 -15.15 8.98 -16.46
N ASP A 139 -15.46 8.83 -15.17
CA ASP A 139 -16.75 9.20 -14.58
C ASP A 139 -16.90 10.72 -14.43
N TYR A 140 -15.78 11.38 -14.14
CA TYR A 140 -15.69 12.82 -13.93
C TYR A 140 -14.66 13.44 -14.89
N ARG A 141 -14.79 14.74 -15.14
CA ARG A 141 -13.76 15.59 -15.75
C ARG A 141 -13.35 16.64 -14.74
N CYS A 142 -12.06 16.97 -14.72
CA CYS A 142 -11.53 18.06 -13.91
C CYS A 142 -10.87 19.10 -14.81
N THR A 143 -11.35 20.34 -14.75
CA THR A 143 -10.80 21.49 -15.47
C THR A 143 -10.68 22.65 -14.50
N ASP A 144 -9.50 23.26 -14.41
CA ASP A 144 -9.19 24.35 -13.47
C ASP A 144 -9.59 24.04 -12.01
N GLY A 145 -9.40 22.79 -11.59
CA GLY A 145 -9.72 22.31 -10.24
C GLY A 145 -11.22 22.11 -9.98
N ARG A 146 -12.07 22.24 -10.99
CA ARG A 146 -13.52 21.99 -10.92
C ARG A 146 -13.88 20.65 -11.53
N TYR A 147 -14.65 19.90 -10.78
CA TYR A 147 -15.14 18.58 -11.12
C TYR A 147 -16.54 18.65 -11.73
N VAL A 148 -16.74 18.00 -12.87
CA VAL A 148 -18.03 17.87 -13.58
C VAL A 148 -18.23 16.40 -13.92
N ARG A 149 -19.48 15.91 -13.87
CA ARG A 149 -19.82 14.56 -14.32
C ARG A 149 -19.56 14.43 -15.83
N ALA A 150 -18.78 13.42 -16.22
CA ALA A 150 -18.40 13.20 -17.61
C ALA A 150 -19.36 12.24 -18.34
N ARG A 151 -19.99 11.33 -17.60
CA ARG A 151 -20.98 10.37 -18.07
C ARG A 151 -21.99 10.05 -16.96
N PRO A 152 -23.21 9.58 -17.29
CA PRO A 152 -24.16 9.11 -16.27
C PRO A 152 -23.55 8.00 -15.42
N ILE A 153 -23.75 8.08 -14.10
CA ILE A 153 -23.35 7.04 -13.14
C ILE A 153 -24.62 6.27 -12.76
N GLU A 154 -24.61 4.96 -12.96
CA GLU A 154 -25.79 4.11 -12.84
C GLU A 154 -25.99 3.61 -11.40
N HIS A 155 -26.48 4.49 -10.52
CA HIS A 155 -26.64 4.19 -9.08
C HIS A 155 -27.49 2.94 -8.83
N GLN A 156 -28.47 2.64 -9.70
CA GLN A 156 -29.31 1.45 -9.59
C GLN A 156 -28.53 0.12 -9.68
N GLN A 157 -27.32 0.11 -10.23
CA GLN A 157 -26.50 -1.09 -10.36
C GLN A 157 -25.72 -1.45 -9.09
N ARG A 158 -25.82 -0.66 -8.02
CA ARG A 158 -25.09 -0.92 -6.76
C ARG A 158 -25.25 -2.36 -6.26
N GLU A 159 -26.49 -2.84 -6.17
CA GLU A 159 -26.79 -4.18 -5.63
C GLU A 159 -26.29 -5.31 -6.55
N SER A 160 -26.44 -5.15 -7.87
CA SER A 160 -25.93 -6.15 -8.82
C SER A 160 -24.40 -6.20 -8.79
N LEU A 161 -23.74 -5.04 -8.72
CA LEU A 161 -22.28 -4.94 -8.61
C LEU A 161 -21.74 -5.54 -7.31
N LEU A 162 -22.43 -5.36 -6.18
CA LEU A 162 -22.05 -6.02 -4.92
C LEU A 162 -22.20 -7.53 -5.02
N THR A 163 -23.24 -8.02 -5.69
CA THR A 163 -23.46 -9.45 -5.94
C THR A 163 -22.35 -10.04 -6.84
N GLU A 164 -22.02 -9.35 -7.93
CA GLU A 164 -20.91 -9.72 -8.83
C GLU A 164 -19.57 -9.72 -8.09
N LEU A 165 -19.28 -8.64 -7.34
CA LEU A 165 -18.08 -8.51 -6.52
C LEU A 165 -17.94 -9.68 -5.53
N ALA A 166 -19.02 -10.05 -4.84
CA ALA A 166 -19.01 -11.18 -3.92
C ALA A 166 -18.68 -12.50 -4.61
N GLY A 167 -19.15 -12.70 -5.84
CA GLY A 167 -18.79 -13.85 -6.68
C GLY A 167 -17.30 -13.92 -7.00
N TYR A 168 -16.61 -12.79 -7.07
CA TYR A 168 -15.17 -12.72 -7.31
C TYR A 168 -14.31 -12.80 -6.05
N CYS A 169 -14.89 -12.75 -4.85
CA CYS A 169 -14.15 -12.70 -3.58
C CYS A 169 -13.79 -14.08 -3.00
N GLU A 170 -13.76 -15.16 -3.78
CA GLU A 170 -13.31 -16.51 -3.33
C GLU A 170 -14.10 -17.05 -2.12
N GLY A 171 -15.35 -16.63 -1.94
CA GLY A 171 -16.17 -16.99 -0.79
C GLY A 171 -15.97 -16.11 0.45
N PHE A 172 -15.01 -15.18 0.42
CA PHE A 172 -14.74 -14.23 1.50
C PHE A 172 -15.72 -13.05 1.47
N GLN A 173 -16.89 -13.22 2.09
CA GLN A 173 -17.96 -12.19 2.16
C GLN A 173 -17.54 -10.91 2.88
N ALA A 174 -16.52 -10.97 3.73
CA ALA A 174 -16.08 -9.79 4.45
C ALA A 174 -15.54 -8.66 3.54
N ILE A 175 -15.04 -8.98 2.34
CA ILE A 175 -14.56 -7.99 1.37
C ILE A 175 -15.72 -7.16 0.79
N PRO A 176 -16.73 -7.75 0.11
CA PRO A 176 -17.86 -6.99 -0.41
C PRO A 176 -18.66 -6.32 0.70
N ASP A 177 -18.82 -6.95 1.87
CA ASP A 177 -19.49 -6.35 3.03
C ASP A 177 -18.79 -5.08 3.50
N THR A 178 -17.45 -5.09 3.53
CA THR A 178 -16.66 -3.92 3.94
C THR A 178 -16.77 -2.80 2.92
N ILE A 179 -16.74 -3.12 1.63
CA ILE A 179 -16.93 -2.13 0.55
C ILE A 179 -18.33 -1.50 0.63
N ALA A 180 -19.38 -2.32 0.79
CA ALA A 180 -20.74 -1.83 0.95
C ALA A 180 -20.87 -0.91 2.17
N ARG A 181 -20.44 -1.39 3.35
CA ARG A 181 -20.56 -0.67 4.61
C ARG A 181 -19.79 0.66 4.61
N ALA A 182 -18.57 0.68 4.06
CA ALA A 182 -17.77 1.90 3.97
C ALA A 182 -18.32 2.87 2.91
N GLY A 183 -18.79 2.37 1.77
CA GLY A 183 -19.38 3.17 0.71
C GLY A 183 -20.68 3.86 1.15
N ASP A 184 -21.60 3.10 1.74
CA ASP A 184 -22.91 3.59 2.19
C ASP A 184 -22.80 4.69 3.25
N ARG A 185 -21.72 4.67 4.04
CA ARG A 185 -21.48 5.57 5.18
C ARG A 185 -20.36 6.57 4.91
N LEU A 186 -19.96 6.74 3.64
CA LEU A 186 -18.86 7.60 3.26
C LEU A 186 -19.09 9.05 3.72
N TYR A 187 -20.31 9.55 3.58
CA TYR A 187 -20.68 10.89 4.05
C TYR A 187 -20.62 11.01 5.58
N GLU A 188 -21.18 10.05 6.30
CA GLU A 188 -21.23 10.01 7.76
C GLU A 188 -19.81 9.99 8.35
N MET A 189 -18.92 9.19 7.76
CA MET A 189 -17.50 9.16 8.13
C MET A 189 -16.82 10.51 7.86
N MET A 190 -17.05 11.11 6.69
CA MET A 190 -16.38 12.36 6.29
C MET A 190 -16.94 13.61 7.00
N SER A 191 -18.19 13.58 7.45
CA SER A 191 -18.81 14.62 8.26
C SER A 191 -18.50 14.47 9.76
N GLY A 192 -17.96 13.32 10.18
CA GLY A 192 -17.68 13.01 11.58
C GLY A 192 -18.89 12.53 12.38
N ALA A 193 -19.99 12.18 11.70
CA ALA A 193 -21.16 11.57 12.33
C ALA A 193 -20.87 10.14 12.82
N GLU A 194 -19.98 9.43 12.12
CA GLU A 194 -19.51 8.10 12.51
C GLU A 194 -17.97 8.01 12.45
N GLU A 195 -17.38 7.19 13.34
CA GLU A 195 -15.93 7.03 13.40
C GLU A 195 -15.44 5.95 12.41
N PRO A 196 -14.56 6.29 11.44
CA PRO A 196 -14.22 5.39 10.33
C PRO A 196 -13.64 4.03 10.75
N VAL A 197 -12.86 4.00 11.82
CA VAL A 197 -12.23 2.76 12.32
C VAL A 197 -13.29 1.73 12.69
N ALA A 198 -14.38 2.15 13.33
CA ALA A 198 -15.46 1.24 13.71
C ALA A 198 -16.25 0.68 12.51
N ILE A 199 -16.23 1.39 11.38
CA ILE A 199 -16.93 1.00 10.13
C ILE A 199 -16.09 0.03 9.30
N ILE A 200 -14.79 0.29 9.19
CA ILE A 200 -13.87 -0.57 8.44
C ILE A 200 -13.47 -1.81 9.27
N PHE A 201 -13.35 -1.67 10.59
CA PHE A 201 -12.97 -2.74 11.51
C PHE A 201 -14.02 -2.95 12.62
N PRO A 202 -15.25 -3.39 12.29
CA PRO A 202 -16.22 -3.70 13.33
C PRO A 202 -15.72 -4.84 14.21
N GLN A 203 -16.13 -4.86 15.49
CA GLN A 203 -15.65 -5.84 16.49
C GLN A 203 -15.82 -7.31 16.04
N SER A 204 -16.84 -7.59 15.21
CA SER A 204 -17.12 -8.91 14.64
C SER A 204 -16.45 -9.20 13.29
N ALA A 205 -15.70 -8.25 12.71
CA ALA A 205 -15.08 -8.38 11.38
C ALA A 205 -13.56 -8.12 11.40
N SER A 206 -12.90 -8.30 12.54
CA SER A 206 -11.43 -8.39 12.57
C SER A 206 -10.92 -9.48 11.61
N ASP A 207 -11.74 -10.52 11.40
CA ASP A 207 -11.52 -11.60 10.43
C ASP A 207 -11.48 -11.10 8.97
N GLY A 208 -12.21 -10.02 8.64
CA GLY A 208 -12.40 -9.59 7.26
C GLY A 208 -11.17 -8.96 6.60
N VAL A 209 -10.51 -8.05 7.31
CA VAL A 209 -9.27 -7.42 6.83
C VAL A 209 -8.10 -8.40 6.94
N GLU A 210 -8.10 -9.25 7.96
CA GLU A 210 -7.13 -10.34 8.09
C GLU A 210 -7.16 -11.28 6.89
N VAL A 211 -8.35 -11.71 6.47
CA VAL A 211 -8.56 -12.50 5.25
C VAL A 211 -7.99 -11.84 4.00
N LEU A 212 -8.19 -10.53 3.82
CA LEU A 212 -7.65 -9.81 2.64
C LEU A 212 -6.11 -9.86 2.60
N TYR A 213 -5.46 -9.67 3.75
CA TYR A 213 -3.99 -9.61 3.83
C TYR A 213 -3.32 -10.99 3.95
N GLN A 214 -4.04 -12.02 4.35
CA GLN A 214 -3.48 -13.36 4.59
C GLN A 214 -3.91 -14.39 3.54
N GLU A 215 -5.21 -14.46 3.23
CA GLU A 215 -5.84 -15.61 2.57
C GLU A 215 -6.25 -15.31 1.12
N PHE A 216 -6.68 -14.07 0.86
CA PHE A 216 -7.09 -13.65 -0.47
C PHE A 216 -5.93 -13.76 -1.48
N SER A 217 -6.25 -13.96 -2.76
CA SER A 217 -5.25 -14.27 -3.79
C SER A 217 -4.01 -13.36 -3.80
N PHE A 218 -4.18 -12.04 -3.63
CA PHE A 218 -3.03 -11.13 -3.56
C PHE A 218 -2.20 -11.32 -2.27
N GLY A 219 -2.86 -11.41 -1.11
CA GLY A 219 -2.19 -11.62 0.18
C GLY A 219 -1.39 -12.91 0.17
N ARG A 220 -2.02 -14.02 -0.21
CA ARG A 220 -1.37 -15.32 -0.37
C ARG A 220 -0.18 -15.27 -1.32
N TYR A 221 -0.34 -14.66 -2.50
CA TYR A 221 0.74 -14.54 -3.49
C TYR A 221 1.98 -13.84 -2.92
N PHE A 222 1.81 -12.64 -2.35
CA PHE A 222 2.95 -11.88 -1.82
C PHE A 222 3.54 -12.50 -0.55
N ASN A 223 2.70 -13.05 0.34
CA ASN A 223 3.19 -13.70 1.55
C ASN A 223 3.97 -14.98 1.25
N GLN A 224 3.57 -15.75 0.23
CA GLN A 224 4.34 -16.90 -0.24
C GLN A 224 5.72 -16.48 -0.74
N ILE A 225 5.82 -15.38 -1.48
CA ILE A 225 7.11 -14.84 -1.94
C ILE A 225 7.98 -14.45 -0.74
N ALA A 226 7.42 -13.72 0.22
CA ALA A 226 8.14 -13.33 1.44
C ALA A 226 8.65 -14.56 2.22
N ALA A 227 7.82 -15.59 2.36
CA ALA A 227 8.21 -16.86 2.97
C ALA A 227 9.32 -17.57 2.16
N GLY A 228 9.24 -17.55 0.83
CA GLY A 228 10.27 -18.10 -0.06
C GLY A 228 11.62 -17.41 0.08
N VAL A 229 11.63 -16.07 0.16
CA VAL A 229 12.84 -15.29 0.42
C VAL A 229 13.42 -15.64 1.79
N LEU A 230 12.58 -15.66 2.84
CA LEU A 230 13.02 -16.02 4.19
C LEU A 230 13.64 -17.42 4.24
N ARG A 231 13.02 -18.39 3.58
CA ARG A 231 13.57 -19.76 3.46
C ARG A 231 14.96 -19.75 2.82
N GLY A 232 15.15 -19.01 1.73
CA GLY A 232 16.46 -18.88 1.09
C GLY A 232 17.51 -18.23 1.99
N ILE A 233 17.13 -17.22 2.78
CA ILE A 233 18.00 -16.61 3.80
C ILE A 233 18.41 -17.66 4.84
N VAL A 234 17.44 -18.40 5.39
CA VAL A 234 17.70 -19.42 6.42
C VAL A 234 18.63 -20.53 5.90
N GLN A 235 18.43 -21.00 4.67
CA GLN A 235 19.21 -22.08 4.07
C GLN A 235 20.66 -21.70 3.75
N THR A 236 20.93 -20.43 3.42
CA THR A 236 22.27 -19.96 3.06
C THR A 236 23.08 -19.45 4.26
N ARG A 237 22.43 -19.35 5.42
CA ARG A 237 23.04 -18.83 6.65
C ARG A 237 23.96 -19.86 7.31
N GLN A 238 25.03 -19.36 7.94
CA GLN A 238 25.87 -20.19 8.80
C GLN A 238 25.15 -20.50 10.13
N PRO A 239 25.01 -21.78 10.54
CA PRO A 239 24.20 -22.18 11.70
C PRO A 239 24.64 -21.63 13.07
N ARG A 240 25.81 -21.00 13.17
CA ARG A 240 26.43 -20.60 14.45
C ARG A 240 26.08 -19.18 14.91
N GLN A 241 25.44 -18.37 14.08
CA GLN A 241 25.06 -17.01 14.48
C GLN A 241 23.60 -16.99 14.95
N PRO A 242 23.19 -16.22 15.97
CA PRO A 242 21.79 -16.07 16.35
C PRO A 242 20.99 -15.31 15.29
N LEU A 243 19.83 -15.79 14.83
CA LEU A 243 18.99 -15.08 13.84
C LEU A 243 18.02 -14.15 14.57
N ARG A 244 18.09 -12.85 14.31
CA ARG A 244 17.18 -11.85 14.90
C ARG A 244 16.36 -11.17 13.84
N ILE A 245 15.06 -11.37 13.89
CA ILE A 245 14.09 -10.81 12.94
C ILE A 245 13.21 -9.80 13.67
N LEU A 246 13.01 -8.62 13.09
CA LEU A 246 12.09 -7.61 13.58
C LEU A 246 10.97 -7.40 12.56
N ALA A 247 9.75 -7.80 12.89
CA ALA A 247 8.56 -7.42 12.14
C ALA A 247 8.01 -6.10 12.68
N VAL A 248 7.94 -5.09 11.82
CA VAL A 248 7.41 -3.76 12.14
C VAL A 248 6.03 -3.56 11.51
N GLY A 249 5.09 -3.02 12.29
CA GLY A 249 3.69 -2.87 11.85
C GLY A 249 3.04 -4.20 11.49
N GLY A 250 3.20 -5.21 12.34
CA GLY A 250 2.73 -6.57 12.07
C GLY A 250 1.21 -6.69 11.92
N GLY A 251 0.44 -5.73 12.43
CA GLY A 251 -1.01 -5.65 12.25
C GLY A 251 -1.73 -6.95 12.63
N THR A 252 -2.52 -7.49 11.70
CA THR A 252 -3.25 -8.77 11.87
C THR A 252 -2.34 -10.01 11.86
N GLY A 253 -1.04 -9.84 11.63
CA GLY A 253 -0.08 -10.93 11.51
C GLY A 253 -0.19 -11.72 10.22
N GLY A 254 -0.84 -11.17 9.18
CA GLY A 254 -1.04 -11.86 7.90
C GLY A 254 0.26 -12.37 7.29
N THR A 255 1.26 -11.51 7.12
CA THR A 255 2.58 -11.94 6.63
C THR A 255 3.32 -12.83 7.64
N THR A 256 3.28 -12.49 8.93
CA THR A 256 3.92 -13.28 10.00
C THR A 256 3.45 -14.73 9.99
N ALA A 257 2.16 -15.00 9.78
CA ALA A 257 1.60 -16.36 9.72
C ALA A 257 2.23 -17.23 8.61
N TRP A 258 2.72 -16.62 7.53
CA TRP A 258 3.45 -17.33 6.46
C TRP A 258 4.95 -17.45 6.74
N LEU A 259 5.52 -16.55 7.55
CA LEU A 259 6.95 -16.54 7.86
C LEU A 259 7.33 -17.51 8.98
N LEU A 260 6.53 -17.58 10.05
CA LEU A 260 6.87 -18.39 11.24
C LEU A 260 7.07 -19.89 10.93
N PRO A 261 6.27 -20.54 10.06
CA PRO A 261 6.52 -21.94 9.70
C PRO A 261 7.91 -22.20 9.07
N GLU A 262 8.44 -21.25 8.29
CA GLU A 262 9.75 -21.37 7.64
C GLU A 262 10.92 -21.24 8.64
N LEU A 263 10.64 -20.84 9.88
CA LEU A 263 11.61 -20.63 10.95
C LEU A 263 11.68 -21.81 11.94
N ASN A 264 10.80 -22.80 11.82
CA ASN A 264 10.79 -23.96 12.69
C ASN A 264 12.11 -24.75 12.59
N GLY A 265 12.72 -25.03 13.74
CA GLY A 265 13.98 -25.78 13.83
C GLY A 265 15.24 -24.94 13.56
N VAL A 266 15.12 -23.63 13.32
CA VAL A 266 16.28 -22.73 13.21
C VAL A 266 16.89 -22.52 14.61
N PRO A 267 18.18 -22.84 14.82
CA PRO A 267 18.82 -22.67 16.12
C PRO A 267 19.07 -21.18 16.42
N ALA A 268 19.02 -20.83 17.71
CA ALA A 268 19.31 -19.48 18.21
C ALA A 268 18.50 -18.37 17.49
N LEU A 269 17.18 -18.53 17.44
CA LEU A 269 16.25 -17.62 16.77
C LEU A 269 15.53 -16.69 17.76
N GLU A 270 15.40 -15.42 17.39
CA GLU A 270 14.50 -14.45 18.03
C GLU A 270 13.67 -13.74 16.95
N TYR A 271 12.34 -13.78 17.08
CA TYR A 271 11.42 -13.04 16.20
C TYR A 271 10.68 -12.00 17.02
N HIS A 272 10.90 -10.72 16.76
CA HIS A 272 10.22 -9.62 17.43
C HIS A 272 9.03 -9.16 16.57
N PHE A 273 7.81 -9.51 16.99
CA PHE A 273 6.59 -8.99 16.41
C PHE A 273 6.26 -7.63 17.06
N THR A 274 6.14 -6.58 16.24
CA THR A 274 5.82 -5.25 16.74
C THR A 274 4.73 -4.55 15.97
N ASP A 275 3.95 -3.74 16.68
CA ASP A 275 2.92 -2.87 16.11
C ASP A 275 2.76 -1.63 17.00
N ILE A 276 2.27 -0.51 16.46
CA ILE A 276 1.97 0.67 17.28
C ILE A 276 0.76 0.43 18.21
N SER A 277 -0.09 -0.54 17.89
CA SER A 277 -1.30 -0.86 18.64
C SER A 277 -1.12 -2.05 19.57
N ALA A 278 -1.30 -1.80 20.87
CA ALA A 278 -1.39 -2.84 21.90
C ALA A 278 -2.50 -3.89 21.65
N LEU A 279 -3.51 -3.58 20.83
CA LEU A 279 -4.53 -4.55 20.44
C LEU A 279 -3.96 -5.61 19.50
N PHE A 280 -3.18 -5.20 18.50
CA PHE A 280 -2.60 -6.11 17.51
C PHE A 280 -1.51 -6.99 18.12
N THR A 281 -0.65 -6.43 18.98
CA THR A 281 0.38 -7.23 19.67
C THR A 281 -0.23 -8.31 20.57
N ARG A 282 -1.29 -8.01 21.34
CA ARG A 282 -2.00 -9.01 22.16
C ARG A 282 -2.70 -10.09 21.32
N ARG A 283 -3.32 -9.72 20.20
CA ARG A 283 -3.94 -10.69 19.29
C ARG A 283 -2.90 -11.61 18.66
N ALA A 284 -1.77 -11.05 18.22
CA ALA A 284 -0.66 -11.82 17.69
C ALA A 284 -0.09 -12.80 18.74
N GLN A 285 0.02 -12.36 20.01
CA GLN A 285 0.46 -13.23 21.10
C GLN A 285 -0.45 -14.44 21.32
N GLN A 286 -1.77 -14.26 21.20
CA GLN A 286 -2.72 -15.38 21.28
C GLN A 286 -2.63 -16.28 20.04
N LYS A 287 -2.51 -15.69 18.85
CA LYS A 287 -2.49 -16.41 17.57
C LYS A 287 -1.22 -17.23 17.35
N PHE A 288 -0.08 -16.74 17.79
CA PHE A 288 1.23 -17.35 17.58
C PHE A 288 1.82 -17.90 18.89
N ALA A 289 0.97 -18.29 19.83
CA ALA A 289 1.36 -18.82 21.14
C ALA A 289 2.20 -20.11 21.03
N ASP A 290 2.06 -20.86 19.94
CA ASP A 290 2.82 -22.09 19.68
C ASP A 290 4.29 -21.84 19.29
N TYR A 291 4.69 -20.58 19.10
CA TYR A 291 6.04 -20.19 18.70
C TYR A 291 6.79 -19.49 19.84
N ASP A 292 7.50 -20.27 20.67
CA ASP A 292 8.23 -19.78 21.85
C ASP A 292 9.33 -18.73 21.55
N PHE A 293 9.81 -18.69 20.30
CA PHE A 293 10.84 -17.74 19.86
C PHE A 293 10.28 -16.35 19.49
N VAL A 294 8.94 -16.17 19.53
CA VAL A 294 8.30 -14.89 19.19
C VAL A 294 8.15 -14.02 20.44
N LYS A 295 8.69 -12.80 20.36
CA LYS A 295 8.52 -11.75 21.37
C LYS A 295 7.60 -10.66 20.82
N TYR A 296 6.81 -10.04 21.70
CA TYR A 296 5.81 -9.04 21.33
C TYR A 296 6.11 -7.72 22.03
N SER A 297 6.19 -6.64 21.28
CA SER A 297 6.43 -5.29 21.80
C SER A 297 5.71 -4.25 20.97
N GLU A 298 5.37 -3.11 21.57
CA GLU A 298 4.92 -1.96 20.80
C GLU A 298 6.11 -1.26 20.13
N LEU A 299 5.94 -0.76 18.90
CA LEU A 299 6.93 0.05 18.20
C LEU A 299 6.26 1.11 17.34
N ASP A 300 6.57 2.38 17.63
CA ASP A 300 6.17 3.53 16.84
C ASP A 300 7.30 3.91 15.88
N LEU A 301 7.06 3.70 14.58
CA LEU A 301 8.01 4.02 13.51
C LEU A 301 8.23 5.52 13.27
N GLU A 302 7.45 6.40 13.92
CA GLU A 302 7.67 7.85 13.88
C GLU A 302 8.63 8.33 14.99
N LYS A 303 9.06 7.43 15.88
CA LYS A 303 9.98 7.70 16.98
C LYS A 303 11.27 6.89 16.83
N GLU A 304 12.34 7.32 17.49
CA GLU A 304 13.61 6.60 17.48
C GLU A 304 13.45 5.21 18.12
N ALA A 305 13.88 4.17 17.42
CA ALA A 305 13.75 2.77 17.87
C ALA A 305 14.53 2.52 19.17
N GLN A 306 15.72 3.12 19.31
CA GLN A 306 16.58 3.02 20.49
C GLN A 306 15.89 3.55 21.75
N SER A 307 15.14 4.65 21.62
CA SER A 307 14.37 5.22 22.74
C SER A 307 13.22 4.31 23.21
N GLN A 308 12.83 3.33 22.38
CA GLN A 308 11.76 2.38 22.62
C GLN A 308 12.28 0.99 23.02
N GLY A 309 13.59 0.86 23.27
CA GLY A 309 14.22 -0.39 23.73
C GLY A 309 14.74 -1.30 22.60
N PHE A 310 14.75 -0.84 21.35
CA PHE A 310 15.29 -1.59 20.22
C PHE A 310 16.72 -1.17 19.92
N GLN A 311 17.69 -2.06 20.13
CA GLN A 311 19.10 -1.75 19.89
C GLN A 311 19.37 -1.53 18.39
N ALA A 312 20.23 -0.55 18.09
CA ALA A 312 20.66 -0.31 16.71
C ALA A 312 21.57 -1.47 16.24
N GLN A 313 21.52 -1.78 14.95
CA GLN A 313 22.38 -2.79 14.32
C GLN A 313 22.32 -4.18 14.99
N SER A 314 21.19 -4.51 15.63
CA SER A 314 21.03 -5.76 16.39
C SER A 314 20.14 -6.81 15.72
N TYR A 315 19.52 -6.48 14.58
CA TYR A 315 18.62 -7.36 13.84
C TYR A 315 19.23 -7.69 12.48
N ASP A 316 19.11 -8.94 12.06
CA ASP A 316 19.61 -9.44 10.77
C ASP A 316 18.59 -9.22 9.64
N LEU A 317 17.30 -9.18 9.98
CA LEU A 317 16.20 -8.99 9.04
C LEU A 317 15.11 -8.11 9.64
N ILE A 318 14.66 -7.13 8.87
CA ILE A 318 13.46 -6.34 9.17
C ILE A 318 12.36 -6.70 8.17
N VAL A 319 11.18 -7.02 8.68
CA VAL A 319 9.98 -7.32 7.89
C VAL A 319 8.99 -6.17 8.05
N ALA A 320 8.64 -5.51 6.95
CA ALA A 320 7.73 -4.37 6.95
C ALA A 320 6.66 -4.53 5.86
N ALA A 321 5.58 -5.25 6.18
CA ALA A 321 4.49 -5.51 5.24
C ALA A 321 3.42 -4.40 5.32
N ASN A 322 3.29 -3.59 4.28
CA ASN A 322 2.25 -2.54 4.18
C ASN A 322 2.18 -1.55 5.37
N VAL A 323 3.32 -1.19 5.98
CA VAL A 323 3.37 -0.23 7.11
C VAL A 323 4.09 1.07 6.79
N ILE A 324 5.18 1.03 6.02
CA ILE A 324 6.09 2.18 5.86
C ILE A 324 5.39 3.39 5.21
N HIS A 325 4.42 3.15 4.34
CA HIS A 325 3.65 4.22 3.68
C HIS A 325 2.75 5.01 4.64
N ALA A 326 2.48 4.48 5.84
CA ALA A 326 1.61 5.10 6.83
C ALA A 326 2.33 6.10 7.74
N THR A 327 3.64 6.30 7.57
CA THR A 327 4.42 7.29 8.33
C THR A 327 4.49 8.64 7.61
N ARG A 328 4.68 9.72 8.36
CA ARG A 328 4.80 11.08 7.80
C ARG A 328 5.96 11.27 6.83
N HIS A 329 7.07 10.58 7.05
CA HIS A 329 8.30 10.75 6.28
C HIS A 329 9.00 9.42 6.03
N ILE A 330 8.74 8.82 4.87
CA ILE A 330 9.35 7.56 4.43
C ILE A 330 10.89 7.61 4.54
N GLY A 331 11.52 8.70 4.11
CA GLY A 331 12.98 8.85 4.17
C GLY A 331 13.56 8.93 5.59
N ARG A 332 12.75 9.28 6.60
CA ARG A 332 13.16 9.18 8.01
C ARG A 332 12.88 7.79 8.56
N THR A 333 11.76 7.17 8.18
CA THR A 333 11.38 5.83 8.62
C THR A 333 12.28 4.73 8.06
N ALA A 334 12.85 4.91 6.87
CA ALA A 334 13.70 3.91 6.21
C ALA A 334 15.21 4.04 6.55
N ARG A 335 15.59 4.92 7.48
CA ARG A 335 16.97 5.10 7.95
C ARG A 335 17.23 4.28 9.20
#